data_AF-A0A1G3VR56-F1
#
_entry.id   AF-A0A1G3VR56-F1
#
_cell.length_a   1.000
_cell.length_b   1.000
_cell.length_c   1.000
_cell.angle_alpha   90.00
_cell.angle_beta   90.00
_cell.angle_gamma   90.00
#
_symmetry.space_group_name_H-M   'P 1'
#
loop_
_entity.id
_entity.type
_entity.pdbx_description
1 polymer ?
#
loop_
_entity_poly.entity_id
_entity_poly.type
_entity_poly.pdbx_seq_one_letter_code
_entity_poly.pdbx_strand_id
1 'polypeptide(L)'
;MKPEDLPLAVGGQAVLEGVMMRSPHAMAIAVRRPDGTVILKDEAYHSLAERYPILKRAFLRGPVILIEAMITGVKALTFSAQAALQEEDGDQTEEPLGWGSITLTLGAAFLMAFLFFGFLPHWLSGKAGYLVGRTLTPADFTFHAVDGLIKGAFLVLYIWGISFFPDIRRVFQYHGAEHKSICTFEAGEELTVANTRRHPTAHARCGTSFILVVLLVSILIFTVFFPLFPALTHRGLANNFLQVIIKVGLMFPIAAVSYEIIRWGGKHSR
;
A
#
# COMPACT_ATOMS: atom_id res chain seq x y z
N MET A 1 -16.07 27.53 12.46
CA MET A 1 -14.62 27.49 12.70
C MET A 1 -13.95 28.21 11.55
N LYS A 2 -12.96 29.08 11.78
CA LYS A 2 -12.29 29.71 10.63
C LYS A 2 -11.41 28.64 9.96
N PRO A 3 -11.36 28.54 8.61
CA PRO A 3 -10.60 27.52 7.89
C PRO A 3 -9.08 27.52 8.14
N GLU A 4 -8.57 28.55 8.81
CA GLU A 4 -7.17 28.78 9.17
C GLU A 4 -6.70 27.98 10.42
N ASP A 5 -7.58 27.22 11.07
CA ASP A 5 -7.32 26.44 12.30
C ASP A 5 -7.25 24.90 12.10
N LEU A 6 -6.98 24.38 10.90
CA LEU A 6 -6.81 22.92 10.65
C LEU A 6 -5.34 22.54 10.34
N PRO A 7 -4.48 22.36 11.38
CA PRO A 7 -3.07 22.00 11.21
C PRO A 7 -2.79 20.50 11.36
N LEU A 8 -3.80 19.65 11.46
CA LEU A 8 -3.60 18.20 11.63
C LEU A 8 -3.70 17.49 10.28
N ALA A 9 -2.55 17.02 9.78
CA ALA A 9 -2.52 16.09 8.67
C ALA A 9 -3.14 14.77 9.13
N VAL A 10 -4.39 14.51 8.72
CA VAL A 10 -5.08 13.25 8.96
C VAL A 10 -4.91 12.35 7.75
N GLY A 11 -4.70 11.06 8.03
CA GLY A 11 -4.76 9.98 7.06
C GLY A 11 -5.55 8.81 7.64
N GLY A 12 -5.82 7.80 6.82
CA GLY A 12 -6.50 6.63 7.29
C GLY A 12 -6.17 5.38 6.49
N GLN A 13 -6.81 4.28 6.89
CA GLN A 13 -6.77 3.00 6.20
C GLN A 13 -8.11 2.31 6.40
N ALA A 14 -8.66 1.71 5.35
CA ALA A 14 -9.78 0.79 5.50
C ALA A 14 -9.33 -0.52 6.17
N VAL A 15 -10.18 -1.06 7.03
CA VAL A 15 -10.03 -2.37 7.66
C VAL A 15 -11.32 -3.18 7.44
N LEU A 16 -11.36 -4.42 7.95
CA LEU A 16 -12.58 -5.22 7.87
C LEU A 16 -13.68 -4.53 8.67
N GLU A 17 -14.85 -4.31 8.05
CA GLU A 17 -15.98 -3.62 8.69
C GLU A 17 -15.70 -2.23 9.29
N GLY A 18 -14.66 -1.52 8.84
CA GLY A 18 -14.25 -0.33 9.55
C GLY A 18 -13.18 0.53 8.90
N VAL A 19 -12.79 1.56 9.63
CA VAL A 19 -11.74 2.49 9.24
C VAL A 19 -10.80 2.75 10.42
N MET A 20 -9.52 2.88 10.12
CA MET A 20 -8.52 3.44 11.01
C MET A 20 -8.22 4.87 10.55
N MET A 21 -8.25 5.81 11.49
CA MET A 21 -7.86 7.20 11.29
C MET A 21 -6.63 7.51 12.13
N ARG A 22 -5.69 8.27 11.56
CA ARG A 22 -4.43 8.63 12.19
C ARG A 22 -4.17 10.12 12.05
N SER A 23 -3.85 10.74 13.18
CA SER A 23 -3.26 12.06 13.32
C SER A 23 -1.78 11.94 13.76
N PRO A 24 -1.00 13.04 13.82
CA PRO A 24 0.39 12.98 14.26
C PRO A 24 0.63 12.32 15.64
N HIS A 25 -0.33 12.38 16.56
CA HIS A 25 -0.15 11.91 17.95
C HIS A 25 -1.19 10.89 18.43
N ALA A 26 -2.21 10.61 17.62
CA ALA A 26 -3.29 9.70 17.99
C ALA A 26 -3.77 8.90 16.80
N MET A 27 -4.19 7.68 17.07
CA MET A 27 -4.87 6.78 16.15
C MET A 27 -6.19 6.32 16.77
N ALA A 28 -7.24 6.24 15.96
CA ALA A 28 -8.52 5.66 16.33
C ALA A 28 -8.92 4.61 15.28
N ILE A 29 -9.41 3.46 15.73
CA ILE A 29 -9.94 2.41 14.87
C ILE A 29 -11.42 2.23 15.21
N ALA A 30 -12.29 2.39 14.23
CA ALA A 30 -13.73 2.20 14.35
C ALA A 30 -14.16 0.99 13.51
N VAL A 31 -14.77 -0.01 14.15
CA VAL A 31 -15.20 -1.25 13.49
C VAL A 31 -16.65 -1.53 13.83
N ARG A 32 -17.45 -1.84 12.80
CA ARG A 32 -18.83 -2.26 12.94
C ARG A 32 -18.90 -3.76 13.22
N ARG A 33 -19.52 -4.14 14.33
CA ARG A 33 -19.82 -5.54 14.66
C ARG A 33 -21.02 -6.06 13.87
N PRO A 34 -21.19 -7.39 13.75
CA PRO A 34 -22.34 -7.95 13.05
C PRO A 34 -23.71 -7.55 13.65
N ASP A 35 -23.79 -7.30 14.97
CA ASP A 35 -24.94 -6.76 15.73
C ASP A 35 -25.26 -5.30 15.37
N GLY A 36 -24.39 -4.66 14.60
CA GLY A 36 -24.52 -3.31 14.10
C GLY A 36 -23.99 -2.24 15.05
N THR A 37 -23.46 -2.61 16.21
CA THR A 37 -22.75 -1.69 17.10
C THR A 37 -21.39 -1.32 16.51
N VAL A 38 -20.87 -0.14 16.88
CA VAL A 38 -19.52 0.29 16.49
C VAL A 38 -18.66 0.31 17.72
N ILE A 39 -17.55 -0.43 17.67
CA ILE A 39 -16.52 -0.36 18.70
C ILE A 39 -15.38 0.54 18.27
N LEU A 40 -14.79 1.21 19.26
CA LEU A 40 -13.69 2.13 19.08
C LEU A 40 -12.46 1.62 19.83
N LYS A 41 -11.30 1.76 19.20
CA LYS A 41 -10.00 1.58 19.84
C LYS A 41 -9.13 2.80 19.60
N ASP A 42 -8.84 3.51 20.68
CA ASP A 42 -7.96 4.67 20.66
C ASP A 42 -6.57 4.29 21.16
N GLU A 43 -5.53 4.70 20.43
CA GLU A 43 -4.15 4.48 20.79
C GLU A 43 -3.33 5.76 20.55
N ALA A 44 -2.39 6.04 21.46
CA ALA A 44 -1.37 7.05 21.22
C ALA A 44 -0.46 6.61 20.07
N TYR A 45 -0.19 7.51 19.14
CA TYR A 45 0.74 7.27 18.03
C TYR A 45 2.03 8.05 18.24
N HIS A 46 3.15 7.34 18.23
CA HIS A 46 4.48 7.94 18.32
C HIS A 46 5.30 7.48 17.12
N SER A 47 5.71 8.41 16.27
CA SER A 47 6.58 8.10 15.14
C SER A 47 8.03 7.93 15.61
N LEU A 48 8.72 6.92 15.10
CA LEU A 48 10.17 6.75 15.21
C LEU A 48 10.92 7.96 14.69
N ALA A 49 10.35 8.66 13.69
CA ALA A 49 10.94 9.89 13.17
C ALA A 49 10.93 11.02 14.20
N GLU A 50 10.00 11.04 15.16
CA GLU A 50 10.01 12.00 16.28
C GLU A 50 11.13 11.69 17.27
N ARG A 51 11.36 10.40 17.55
CA ARG A 51 12.44 9.94 18.42
C ARG A 51 13.83 10.15 17.80
N TYR A 52 13.97 9.96 16.49
CA TYR A 52 15.23 10.06 15.77
C TYR A 52 15.14 11.06 14.60
N PRO A 53 15.56 12.34 14.80
CA PRO A 53 15.43 13.38 13.78
C PRO A 53 16.12 13.08 12.44
N ILE A 54 17.16 12.23 12.43
CA ILE A 54 17.83 11.80 11.20
C ILE A 54 16.87 11.07 10.24
N LEU A 55 15.86 10.38 10.77
CA LEU A 55 14.85 9.68 9.99
C LEU A 55 13.87 10.63 9.29
N LYS A 56 13.86 11.93 9.64
CA LYS A 56 13.04 12.95 8.96
C LYS A 56 13.64 13.43 7.63
N ARG A 57 14.91 13.08 7.35
CA ARG A 57 15.60 13.45 6.11
C ARG A 57 14.92 12.83 4.90
N ALA A 58 15.00 13.52 3.76
CA ALA A 58 14.59 12.93 2.47
C ALA A 58 15.35 11.61 2.24
N PHE A 59 14.76 10.69 1.48
CA PHE A 59 15.22 9.30 1.29
C PHE A 59 14.99 8.34 2.47
N LEU A 60 15.17 8.76 3.73
CA LEU A 60 14.97 7.89 4.90
C LEU A 60 13.53 7.91 5.41
N ARG A 61 12.86 9.06 5.33
CA ARG A 61 11.52 9.23 5.90
C ARG A 61 10.44 8.36 5.25
N GLY A 62 10.50 8.19 3.91
CA GLY A 62 9.50 7.41 3.16
C GLY A 62 9.46 5.96 3.63
N PRO A 63 10.60 5.23 3.62
CA PRO A 63 10.70 3.88 4.16
C PRO A 63 10.25 3.78 5.62
N VAL A 64 10.65 4.72 6.49
CA VAL A 64 10.25 4.71 7.91
C VAL A 64 8.73 4.83 8.06
N ILE A 65 8.11 5.78 7.37
CA ILE A 65 6.66 6.00 7.42
C ILE A 65 5.91 4.80 6.83
N LEU A 66 6.45 4.15 5.78
CA LEU A 66 5.87 2.95 5.21
C LEU A 66 5.92 1.77 6.19
N ILE A 67 7.05 1.57 6.88
CA ILE A 67 7.19 0.53 7.91
C ILE A 67 6.21 0.80 9.07
N GLU A 68 6.13 2.03 9.55
CA GLU A 68 5.17 2.42 10.60
C GLU A 68 3.73 2.17 10.16
N ALA A 69 3.37 2.61 8.94
CA ALA A 69 2.04 2.39 8.39
C ALA A 69 1.71 0.90 8.25
N MET A 70 2.68 0.06 7.84
CA MET A 70 2.49 -1.38 7.74
C MET A 70 2.27 -2.02 9.12
N ILE A 71 3.08 -1.68 10.13
CA ILE A 71 2.93 -2.20 11.50
C ILE A 71 1.56 -1.82 12.06
N THR A 72 1.20 -0.54 11.94
CA THR A 72 -0.08 -0.03 12.40
C THR A 72 -1.26 -0.63 11.62
N GLY A 73 -1.11 -0.80 10.31
CA GLY A 73 -2.10 -1.42 9.45
C GLY A 73 -2.37 -2.88 9.83
N VAL A 74 -1.32 -3.67 10.11
CA VAL A 74 -1.47 -5.05 10.61
C VAL A 74 -2.21 -5.07 11.95
N LYS A 75 -1.84 -4.21 12.90
CA LYS A 75 -2.54 -4.10 14.19
C LYS A 75 -4.03 -3.78 14.01
N ALA A 76 -4.35 -2.84 13.12
CA ALA A 76 -5.73 -2.43 12.86
C ALA A 76 -6.53 -3.54 12.18
N LEU A 77 -5.93 -4.27 11.23
CA LEU A 77 -6.54 -5.44 10.59
C LEU A 77 -6.80 -6.56 11.60
N THR A 78 -5.83 -6.88 12.45
CA THR A 78 -6.00 -7.89 13.52
C THR A 78 -7.13 -7.52 14.46
N PHE A 79 -7.19 -6.26 14.92
CA PHE A 79 -8.28 -5.79 15.76
C PHE A 79 -9.64 -5.90 15.06
N SER A 80 -9.71 -5.51 13.78
CA SER A 80 -10.96 -5.60 13.01
C SER A 80 -11.43 -7.02 12.77
N ALA A 81 -10.52 -7.97 12.55
CA ALA A 81 -10.84 -9.38 12.41
C ALA A 81 -11.39 -9.94 13.72
N GLN A 82 -10.74 -9.64 14.85
CA GLN A 82 -11.21 -10.06 16.18
C GLN A 82 -12.59 -9.48 16.51
N ALA A 83 -12.83 -8.22 16.14
CA ALA A 83 -14.13 -7.57 16.33
C ALA A 83 -15.25 -8.21 15.50
N ALA A 84 -14.94 -8.69 14.29
CA ALA A 84 -15.89 -9.36 13.42
C ALA A 84 -16.26 -10.78 13.91
N LEU A 85 -15.36 -11.46 14.64
CA LEU A 85 -15.55 -12.83 15.14
C LEU A 85 -16.29 -12.91 16.49
N GLN A 86 -16.42 -11.81 17.23
CA GLN A 86 -16.98 -11.80 18.60
C GLN A 86 -18.47 -12.17 18.73
N GLU A 87 -19.16 -12.46 17.63
CA GLU A 87 -20.54 -12.95 17.65
C GLU A 87 -20.71 -14.45 17.41
N GLU A 88 -19.67 -15.16 16.95
CA GLU A 88 -19.81 -16.60 16.63
C GLU A 88 -19.53 -17.53 17.82
N ASP A 89 -18.86 -17.09 18.88
CA ASP A 89 -18.73 -17.89 20.10
C ASP A 89 -18.52 -17.03 21.35
N GLY A 90 -19.53 -17.02 22.22
CA GLY A 90 -19.30 -16.76 23.63
C GLY A 90 -18.41 -17.86 24.18
N ASP A 91 -17.22 -17.49 24.65
CA ASP A 91 -16.27 -18.34 25.38
C ASP A 91 -15.26 -19.18 24.55
N GLN A 92 -14.92 -18.77 23.33
CA GLN A 92 -13.64 -19.19 22.74
C GLN A 92 -12.60 -18.09 22.93
N THR A 93 -11.80 -18.25 23.99
CA THR A 93 -10.48 -17.61 24.07
C THR A 93 -9.65 -18.23 22.94
N GLU A 94 -9.77 -17.71 21.72
CA GLU A 94 -8.88 -18.11 20.64
C GLU A 94 -7.45 -17.83 21.13
N GLU A 95 -6.71 -18.90 21.39
CA GLU A 95 -5.28 -18.87 21.64
C GLU A 95 -4.67 -17.88 20.65
N PRO A 96 -3.98 -16.82 21.11
CA PRO A 96 -3.41 -15.84 20.20
C PRO A 96 -2.56 -16.58 19.18
N LEU A 97 -2.94 -16.47 17.89
CA LEU A 97 -2.26 -17.15 16.78
C LEU A 97 -0.75 -17.14 17.03
N GLY A 98 -0.19 -18.33 17.30
CA GLY A 98 1.20 -18.44 17.72
C GLY A 98 2.10 -17.72 16.70
N TRP A 99 3.12 -17.02 17.16
CA TRP A 99 4.01 -16.24 16.29
C TRP A 99 4.56 -17.05 15.09
N GLY A 100 4.68 -18.38 15.25
CA GLY A 100 5.03 -19.30 14.18
C GLY A 100 4.00 -19.39 13.04
N SER A 101 2.70 -19.45 13.35
CA SER A 101 1.64 -19.52 12.32
C SER A 101 1.47 -18.18 11.60
N ILE A 102 1.59 -17.06 12.32
CA ILE A 102 1.60 -15.71 11.72
C ILE A 102 2.81 -15.56 10.79
N THR A 103 4.00 -15.95 11.24
CA THR A 103 5.21 -15.85 10.41
C THR A 103 5.11 -16.72 9.16
N LEU A 104 4.58 -17.94 9.30
CA LEU A 104 4.39 -18.85 8.17
C LEU A 104 3.39 -18.31 7.14
N THR A 105 2.21 -17.88 7.59
CA THR A 105 1.16 -17.35 6.71
C THR A 105 1.60 -16.06 6.03
N LEU A 106 2.24 -15.15 6.77
CA LEU A 106 2.78 -13.91 6.22
C LEU A 106 3.92 -14.19 5.23
N GLY A 107 4.83 -15.12 5.56
CA GLY A 107 5.90 -15.56 4.67
C GLY A 107 5.37 -16.20 3.38
N ALA A 108 4.35 -17.05 3.47
CA ALA A 108 3.68 -17.64 2.33
C ALA A 108 2.98 -16.58 1.46
N ALA A 109 2.31 -15.61 2.07
CA ALA A 109 1.68 -14.48 1.37
C ALA A 109 2.72 -13.62 0.64
N PHE A 110 3.85 -13.30 1.29
CA PHE A 110 4.95 -12.57 0.66
C PHE A 110 5.57 -13.36 -0.51
N LEU A 111 5.78 -14.66 -0.35
CA LEU A 111 6.29 -15.52 -1.42
C LEU A 111 5.31 -15.55 -2.60
N MET A 112 4.02 -15.72 -2.34
CA MET A 112 2.98 -15.72 -3.38
C MET A 112 2.93 -14.37 -4.10
N ALA A 113 2.97 -13.26 -3.36
CA ALA A 113 2.99 -11.92 -3.93
C ALA A 113 4.25 -11.69 -4.80
N PHE A 114 5.42 -12.15 -4.34
CA PHE A 114 6.65 -12.09 -5.12
C PHE A 114 6.56 -12.91 -6.41
N LEU A 115 6.02 -14.12 -6.34
CA LEU A 115 5.84 -14.97 -7.51
C LEU A 115 4.86 -14.34 -8.51
N PHE A 116 3.73 -13.81 -8.04
CA PHE A 116 2.66 -13.30 -8.89
C PHE A 116 2.91 -11.89 -9.45
N PHE A 117 3.49 -10.97 -8.67
CA PHE A 117 3.73 -9.57 -9.10
C PHE A 117 5.18 -9.29 -9.50
N GLY A 118 6.13 -10.12 -9.06
CA GLY A 118 7.55 -9.96 -9.35
C GLY A 118 8.02 -10.90 -10.46
N PHE A 119 8.05 -12.19 -10.14
CA PHE A 119 8.65 -13.22 -11.00
C PHE A 119 7.83 -13.47 -12.27
N LEU A 120 6.52 -13.71 -12.14
CA LEU A 120 5.66 -14.09 -13.25
C LEU A 120 5.59 -13.01 -14.34
N PRO A 121 5.38 -11.71 -14.04
CA PRO A 121 5.42 -10.64 -15.04
C PRO A 121 6.78 -10.54 -15.75
N HIS A 122 7.89 -10.67 -15.02
CA HIS A 122 9.24 -10.61 -15.59
C HIS A 122 9.50 -11.82 -16.52
N TRP A 123 9.08 -13.00 -16.11
CA TRP A 123 9.17 -14.22 -16.92
C TRP A 123 8.31 -14.11 -18.20
N LEU A 124 7.07 -13.62 -18.09
CA LEU A 124 6.18 -13.38 -19.23
C LEU A 124 6.77 -12.34 -20.20
N SER A 125 7.44 -11.31 -19.69
CA SER A 125 8.13 -10.30 -20.51
C SER A 125 9.24 -10.91 -21.36
N GLY A 126 10.02 -11.84 -20.79
CA GLY A 126 11.01 -12.61 -21.54
C GLY A 126 10.39 -13.51 -22.60
N LYS A 127 9.17 -14.01 -22.36
CA LYS A 127 8.42 -14.80 -23.35
C LYS A 127 7.76 -13.94 -24.43
N ALA A 128 7.38 -12.70 -24.12
CA ALA A 128 6.74 -11.78 -25.06
C ALA A 128 7.64 -11.50 -26.28
N GLY A 129 8.96 -11.56 -26.13
CA GLY A 129 9.90 -11.44 -27.25
C GLY A 129 9.67 -12.49 -28.36
N TYR A 130 9.30 -13.71 -28.01
CA TYR A 130 9.00 -14.75 -29.02
C TYR A 130 7.79 -14.42 -29.88
N LEU A 131 6.81 -13.67 -29.34
CA LEU A 131 5.62 -13.23 -30.09
C LEU A 131 5.95 -12.16 -31.14
N VAL A 132 7.01 -11.38 -30.92
CA VAL A 132 7.46 -10.29 -31.81
C VAL A 132 8.62 -10.75 -32.72
N GLY A 133 9.01 -12.03 -32.63
CA GLY A 133 10.12 -12.59 -33.43
C GLY A 133 11.51 -12.06 -33.03
N ARG A 134 11.67 -11.52 -31.82
CA ARG A 134 12.94 -11.01 -31.28
C ARG A 134 13.13 -11.43 -29.84
N THR A 135 14.29 -11.99 -29.48
CA THR A 135 14.61 -12.28 -28.08
C THR A 135 14.76 -10.97 -27.31
N LEU A 136 13.79 -10.66 -26.45
CA LEU A 136 13.89 -9.54 -25.51
C LEU A 136 14.71 -9.99 -24.31
N THR A 137 15.83 -9.31 -24.08
CA THR A 137 16.72 -9.57 -22.95
C THR A 137 16.63 -8.41 -21.97
N PRO A 138 17.00 -8.62 -20.69
CA PRO A 138 17.06 -7.51 -19.74
C PRO A 138 18.08 -6.41 -20.08
N ALA A 139 18.92 -6.59 -21.10
CA ALA A 139 19.79 -5.53 -21.62
C ALA A 139 19.03 -4.54 -22.53
N ASP A 140 17.84 -4.91 -22.99
CA ASP A 140 17.07 -4.10 -23.93
C ASP A 140 16.13 -3.13 -23.21
N PHE A 141 16.08 -1.87 -23.66
CA PHE A 141 15.10 -0.89 -23.16
C PHE A 141 13.66 -1.37 -23.34
N THR A 142 13.38 -2.02 -24.49
CA THR A 142 12.05 -2.56 -24.81
C THR A 142 11.61 -3.65 -23.84
N PHE A 143 12.55 -4.43 -23.28
CA PHE A 143 12.22 -5.44 -22.27
C PHE A 143 11.63 -4.80 -21.01
N HIS A 144 12.24 -3.73 -20.49
CA HIS A 144 11.75 -3.08 -19.26
C HIS A 144 10.47 -2.29 -19.47
N ALA A 145 10.27 -1.70 -20.66
CA ALA A 145 9.00 -1.08 -21.02
C ALA A 145 7.86 -2.11 -21.03
N VAL A 146 8.09 -3.27 -21.67
CA VAL A 146 7.12 -4.39 -21.69
C VAL A 146 6.88 -4.96 -20.30
N ASP A 147 7.95 -5.17 -19.51
CA ASP A 147 7.87 -5.61 -18.11
C ASP A 147 7.04 -4.66 -17.24
N GLY A 148 7.22 -3.36 -17.43
CA GLY A 148 6.42 -2.34 -16.78
C GLY A 148 4.94 -2.40 -17.15
N LEU A 149 4.62 -2.52 -18.44
CA LEU A 149 3.25 -2.62 -18.93
C LEU A 149 2.56 -3.89 -18.44
N ILE A 150 3.25 -5.03 -18.48
CA ILE A 150 2.71 -6.31 -17.99
C ILE A 150 2.44 -6.21 -16.48
N LYS A 151 3.36 -5.64 -15.68
CA LYS A 151 3.12 -5.42 -14.24
C LYS A 151 1.94 -4.50 -13.97
N GLY A 152 1.80 -3.43 -14.74
CA GLY A 152 0.63 -2.55 -14.66
C GLY A 152 -0.68 -3.28 -14.96
N ALA A 153 -0.70 -4.09 -16.02
CA ALA A 153 -1.86 -4.93 -16.34
C ALA A 153 -2.18 -5.92 -15.22
N PHE A 154 -1.17 -6.61 -14.67
CA PHE A 154 -1.33 -7.52 -13.54
C PHE A 154 -1.93 -6.84 -12.32
N LEU A 155 -1.45 -5.64 -11.97
CA LEU A 155 -1.98 -4.87 -10.84
C LEU A 155 -3.46 -4.53 -11.06
N VAL A 156 -3.82 -4.00 -12.23
CA VAL A 156 -5.20 -3.60 -12.54
C VAL A 156 -6.13 -4.82 -12.58
N LEU A 157 -5.73 -5.89 -13.26
CA LEU A 157 -6.51 -7.11 -13.36
C LEU A 157 -6.68 -7.79 -12.00
N TYR A 158 -5.65 -7.75 -11.15
CA TYR A 158 -5.76 -8.25 -9.78
C TYR A 158 -6.78 -7.46 -8.97
N ILE A 159 -6.68 -6.12 -8.93
CA ILE A 159 -7.64 -5.28 -8.19
C ILE A 159 -9.06 -5.50 -8.70
N TRP A 160 -9.23 -5.57 -10.03
CA TRP A 160 -10.51 -5.87 -10.66
C TRP A 160 -11.02 -7.26 -10.25
N GLY A 161 -10.19 -8.29 -10.30
CA GLY A 161 -10.54 -9.66 -9.93
C GLY A 161 -10.95 -9.78 -8.46
N ILE A 162 -10.21 -9.16 -7.53
CA ILE A 162 -10.56 -9.23 -6.11
C ILE A 162 -11.81 -8.41 -5.77
N SER A 163 -12.19 -7.44 -6.60
CA SER A 163 -13.38 -6.60 -6.38
C SER A 163 -14.70 -7.38 -6.46
N PHE A 164 -14.68 -8.59 -7.03
CA PHE A 164 -15.84 -9.47 -7.08
C PHE A 164 -16.12 -10.21 -5.76
N PHE A 165 -15.15 -10.26 -4.84
CA PHE A 165 -15.37 -10.86 -3.52
C PHE A 165 -16.15 -9.89 -2.62
N PRO A 166 -17.28 -10.29 -2.02
CA PRO A 166 -18.12 -9.41 -1.21
C PRO A 166 -17.36 -8.70 -0.09
N ASP A 167 -16.48 -9.40 0.60
CA ASP A 167 -15.70 -8.87 1.72
C ASP A 167 -14.74 -7.78 1.26
N ILE A 168 -14.04 -8.01 0.15
CA ILE A 168 -13.12 -7.03 -0.45
C ILE A 168 -13.89 -5.82 -0.98
N ARG A 169 -15.04 -6.02 -1.62
CA ARG A 169 -15.91 -4.93 -2.06
C ARG A 169 -16.32 -4.06 -0.89
N ARG A 170 -16.58 -4.65 0.27
CA ARG A 170 -16.92 -3.92 1.49
C ARG A 170 -15.73 -3.13 2.04
N VAL A 171 -14.53 -3.70 2.04
CA VAL A 171 -13.30 -2.95 2.37
C VAL A 171 -13.13 -1.74 1.45
N PHE A 172 -13.41 -1.87 0.14
CA PHE A 172 -13.38 -0.72 -0.78
C PHE A 172 -14.45 0.33 -0.48
N GLN A 173 -15.62 -0.05 0.02
CA GLN A 173 -16.65 0.90 0.49
C GLN A 173 -16.15 1.69 1.71
N TYR A 174 -15.56 1.00 2.70
CA TYR A 174 -14.97 1.67 3.87
C TYR A 174 -13.79 2.57 3.49
N HIS A 175 -12.99 2.19 2.49
CA HIS A 175 -11.94 3.06 1.95
C HIS A 175 -12.51 4.34 1.32
N GLY A 176 -13.58 4.21 0.53
CA GLY A 176 -14.29 5.37 0.01
C GLY A 176 -14.86 6.26 1.13
N ALA A 177 -15.39 5.65 2.21
CA ALA A 177 -15.89 6.38 3.37
C ALA A 177 -14.77 7.09 4.15
N GLU A 178 -13.60 6.48 4.28
CA GLU A 178 -12.40 7.06 4.88
C GLU A 178 -11.98 8.34 4.14
N HIS A 179 -11.81 8.27 2.81
CA HIS A 179 -11.48 9.44 2.01
C HIS A 179 -12.51 10.55 2.13
N LYS A 180 -13.80 10.22 2.04
CA LYS A 180 -14.86 11.22 2.18
C LYS A 180 -14.82 11.91 3.53
N SER A 181 -14.54 11.17 4.60
CA SER A 181 -14.47 11.71 5.96
C SER A 181 -13.27 12.65 6.12
N ILE A 182 -12.12 12.29 5.54
CA ILE A 182 -10.93 13.15 5.51
C ILE A 182 -11.19 14.42 4.70
N CYS A 183 -11.80 14.32 3.51
CA CYS A 183 -12.15 15.50 2.70
C CYS A 183 -13.10 16.44 3.44
N THR A 184 -14.08 15.91 4.17
CA THR A 184 -15.02 16.71 4.98
C THR A 184 -14.31 17.44 6.10
N PHE A 185 -13.42 16.73 6.81
CA PHE A 185 -12.58 17.31 7.86
C PHE A 185 -11.68 18.42 7.31
N GLU A 186 -11.04 18.20 6.17
CA GLU A 186 -10.17 19.19 5.52
C GLU A 186 -10.91 20.40 4.97
N ALA A 187 -12.18 20.23 4.58
CA ALA A 187 -13.06 21.33 4.19
C ALA A 187 -13.53 22.18 5.39
N GLY A 188 -13.21 21.78 6.63
CA GLY A 188 -13.69 22.44 7.84
C GLY A 188 -15.20 22.31 8.06
N GLU A 189 -15.82 21.33 7.41
CA GLU A 189 -17.23 21.00 7.56
C GLU A 189 -17.45 20.10 8.78
N GLU A 190 -18.65 20.14 9.35
CA GLU A 190 -19.03 19.24 10.42
C GLU A 190 -19.05 17.78 9.92
N LEU A 191 -18.46 16.86 10.68
CA LEU A 191 -18.36 15.43 10.36
C LEU A 191 -19.70 14.71 10.52
N THR A 192 -20.65 15.04 9.64
CA THR A 192 -21.96 14.40 9.55
C THR A 192 -22.05 13.58 8.28
N VAL A 193 -22.87 12.51 8.29
CA VAL A 193 -23.11 11.68 7.10
C VAL A 193 -23.60 12.53 5.91
N ALA A 194 -24.38 13.59 6.17
CA ALA A 194 -24.90 14.48 5.13
C ALA A 194 -23.81 15.27 4.41
N ASN A 195 -22.83 15.79 5.16
CA ASN A 195 -21.68 16.51 4.59
C ASN A 195 -20.71 15.53 3.92
N THR A 196 -20.36 14.43 4.61
CA THR A 196 -19.44 13.40 4.11
C THR A 196 -19.86 12.80 2.78
N ARG A 197 -21.15 12.57 2.56
CA ARG A 197 -21.65 11.98 1.30
C ARG A 197 -21.32 12.82 0.06
N ARG A 198 -21.21 14.15 0.20
CA ARG A 198 -20.98 15.10 -0.91
C ARG A 198 -19.54 15.09 -1.42
N HIS A 199 -18.59 14.68 -0.58
CA HIS A 199 -17.18 14.64 -0.92
C HIS A 199 -16.83 13.46 -1.84
N PRO A 200 -15.76 13.57 -2.65
CA PRO A 200 -15.32 12.50 -3.55
C PRO A 200 -14.69 11.35 -2.78
N THR A 201 -14.66 10.16 -3.39
CA THR A 201 -13.89 9.01 -2.90
C THR A 201 -12.43 9.04 -3.33
N ALA A 202 -11.98 10.06 -4.06
CA ALA A 202 -10.60 10.22 -4.48
C ALA A 202 -9.90 11.23 -3.56
N HIS A 203 -8.68 10.93 -3.14
CA HIS A 203 -7.90 11.79 -2.26
C HIS A 203 -6.40 11.71 -2.60
N ALA A 204 -5.72 12.85 -2.66
CA ALA A 204 -4.34 12.97 -3.15
C ALA A 204 -3.29 12.23 -2.29
N ARG A 205 -3.63 11.92 -1.03
CA ARG A 205 -2.73 11.24 -0.08
C ARG A 205 -3.06 9.76 0.12
N CYS A 206 -3.82 9.17 -0.81
CA CYS A 206 -4.25 7.78 -0.74
C CYS A 206 -3.12 6.76 -1.01
N GLY A 207 -3.14 5.62 -0.32
CA GLY A 207 -2.27 4.48 -0.58
C GLY A 207 -2.42 3.86 -1.99
N THR A 208 -3.60 3.94 -2.63
CA THR A 208 -3.76 3.49 -4.02
C THR A 208 -3.00 4.41 -4.99
N SER A 209 -2.98 5.72 -4.72
CA SER A 209 -2.13 6.66 -5.44
C SER A 209 -0.64 6.35 -5.19
N PHE A 210 -0.29 5.91 -3.98
CA PHE A 210 1.07 5.44 -3.65
C PHE A 210 1.50 4.24 -4.50
N ILE A 211 0.70 3.18 -4.58
CA ILE A 211 1.06 2.01 -5.38
C ILE A 211 1.20 2.38 -6.87
N LEU A 212 0.31 3.22 -7.40
CA LEU A 212 0.40 3.69 -8.78
C LEU A 212 1.64 4.55 -9.06
N VAL A 213 1.96 5.49 -8.17
CA VAL A 213 3.18 6.31 -8.30
C VAL A 213 4.43 5.45 -8.19
N VAL A 214 4.49 4.51 -7.25
CA VAL A 214 5.60 3.54 -7.13
C VAL A 214 5.75 2.73 -8.41
N LEU A 215 4.66 2.24 -8.98
CA LEU A 215 4.68 1.52 -10.25
C LEU A 215 5.24 2.42 -11.36
N LEU A 216 4.69 3.61 -11.58
CA LEU A 216 5.15 4.51 -12.65
C LEU A 216 6.61 4.92 -12.50
N VAL A 217 7.03 5.29 -11.28
CA VAL A 217 8.43 5.63 -10.97
C VAL A 217 9.34 4.42 -11.18
N SER A 218 8.89 3.22 -10.80
CA SER A 218 9.66 1.99 -11.03
C SER A 218 9.83 1.68 -12.52
N ILE A 219 8.78 1.87 -13.33
CA ILE A 219 8.84 1.66 -14.79
C ILE A 219 9.84 2.64 -15.40
N LEU A 220 9.75 3.92 -15.04
CA LEU A 220 10.67 4.94 -15.53
C LEU A 220 12.12 4.62 -15.14
N ILE A 221 12.37 4.34 -13.86
CA ILE A 221 13.72 4.07 -13.36
C ILE A 221 14.29 2.80 -13.99
N PHE A 222 13.52 1.71 -14.05
CA PHE A 222 14.02 0.47 -14.64
C PHE A 222 14.16 0.55 -16.14
N THR A 223 13.29 1.26 -16.85
CA THR A 223 13.44 1.41 -18.31
C THR A 223 14.66 2.25 -18.66
N VAL A 224 14.91 3.35 -17.95
CA VAL A 224 16.00 4.28 -18.28
C VAL A 224 17.35 3.79 -17.75
N PHE A 225 17.41 3.36 -16.49
CA PHE A 225 18.69 3.12 -15.82
C PHE A 225 19.11 1.65 -15.81
N PHE A 226 18.17 0.70 -15.80
CA PHE A 226 18.52 -0.71 -15.68
C PHE A 226 19.32 -1.26 -16.88
N PRO A 227 19.01 -0.90 -18.15
CA PRO A 227 19.83 -1.25 -19.31
C PRO A 227 21.26 -0.72 -19.24
N LEU A 228 21.53 0.33 -18.45
CA LEU A 228 22.87 0.92 -18.30
C LEU A 228 23.75 0.11 -17.36
N PHE A 229 23.19 -0.83 -16.58
CA PHE A 229 23.98 -1.71 -15.72
C PHE A 229 24.62 -2.82 -16.57
N PRO A 230 25.94 -3.07 -16.42
CA PRO A 230 26.60 -4.14 -17.14
C PRO A 230 26.01 -5.49 -16.74
N ALA A 231 25.94 -6.43 -17.70
CA ALA A 231 25.53 -7.80 -17.40
C ALA A 231 26.49 -8.42 -16.37
N LEU A 232 25.97 -8.81 -15.22
CA LEU A 232 26.79 -9.27 -14.08
C LEU A 232 27.23 -10.73 -14.21
N THR A 233 26.55 -11.54 -15.03
CA THR A 233 26.92 -12.95 -15.26
C THR A 233 26.43 -13.45 -16.63
N HIS A 234 27.22 -14.30 -17.29
CA HIS A 234 26.86 -14.92 -18.58
C HIS A 234 25.87 -16.10 -18.49
N ARG A 235 25.53 -16.55 -17.27
CA ARG A 235 24.53 -17.61 -17.03
C ARG A 235 23.14 -16.99 -16.92
N GLY A 236 22.29 -17.23 -17.93
CA GLY A 236 20.98 -16.59 -18.07
C GLY A 236 20.10 -16.63 -16.81
N LEU A 237 19.98 -17.77 -16.14
CA LEU A 237 19.12 -17.89 -14.95
C LEU A 237 19.69 -17.15 -13.72
N ALA A 238 21.01 -17.30 -13.48
CA ALA A 238 21.69 -16.62 -12.37
C ALA A 238 21.67 -15.10 -12.54
N ASN A 239 21.85 -14.61 -13.77
CA ASN A 239 21.75 -13.20 -14.11
C ASN A 239 20.33 -12.66 -13.86
N ASN A 240 19.29 -13.40 -14.26
CA ASN A 240 17.90 -13.00 -13.98
C ASN A 240 17.60 -12.94 -12.47
N PHE A 241 18.06 -13.92 -11.68
CA PHE A 241 17.84 -13.93 -10.24
C PHE A 241 18.56 -12.76 -9.55
N LEU A 242 19.82 -12.50 -9.91
CA LEU A 242 20.58 -11.38 -9.39
C LEU A 242 19.95 -10.03 -9.75
N GLN A 243 19.46 -9.90 -10.98
CA GLN A 243 18.72 -8.71 -11.42
C GLN A 243 17.43 -8.49 -10.61
N VAL A 244 16.69 -9.55 -10.29
CA VAL A 244 15.52 -9.44 -9.41
C VAL A 244 15.92 -8.97 -8.02
N ILE A 245 17.00 -9.50 -7.43
CA ILE A 245 17.53 -9.02 -6.14
C ILE A 245 17.89 -7.53 -6.19
N ILE A 246 18.57 -7.09 -7.24
CA ILE A 246 18.92 -5.67 -7.42
C ILE A 246 17.66 -4.82 -7.57
N LYS A 247 16.68 -5.24 -8.38
CA LYS A 247 15.39 -4.54 -8.53
C LYS A 247 14.66 -4.44 -7.18
N VAL A 248 14.67 -5.50 -6.37
CA VAL A 248 14.10 -5.49 -5.01
C VAL A 248 14.83 -4.50 -4.11
N GLY A 249 16.16 -4.46 -4.15
CA GLY A 249 16.94 -3.43 -3.42
C GLY A 249 16.62 -2.01 -3.88
N LEU A 250 16.44 -1.80 -5.18
CA LEU A 250 16.04 -0.51 -5.76
C LEU A 250 14.61 -0.09 -5.40
N MET A 251 13.75 -0.99 -4.88
CA MET A 251 12.43 -0.60 -4.37
C MET A 251 12.53 0.39 -3.22
N PHE A 252 13.58 0.35 -2.39
CA PHE A 252 13.75 1.30 -1.29
C PHE A 252 13.90 2.76 -1.78
N PRO A 253 14.86 3.09 -2.67
CA PRO A 253 14.96 4.45 -3.21
C PRO A 253 13.74 4.83 -4.07
N ILE A 254 13.14 3.89 -4.80
CA ILE A 254 11.90 4.13 -5.56
C ILE A 254 10.75 4.53 -4.63
N ALA A 255 10.54 3.78 -3.54
CA ALA A 255 9.49 4.07 -2.55
C ALA A 255 9.73 5.42 -1.87
N ALA A 256 10.99 5.74 -1.57
CA ALA A 256 11.35 7.03 -1.03
C ALA A 256 11.01 8.19 -1.97
N VAL A 257 11.41 8.10 -3.25
CA VAL A 257 11.09 9.12 -4.26
C VAL A 257 9.58 9.23 -4.47
N SER A 258 8.88 8.11 -4.56
CA SER A 258 7.42 8.06 -4.74
C SER A 258 6.69 8.72 -3.58
N TYR A 259 7.15 8.49 -2.35
CA TYR A 259 6.64 9.18 -1.16
C TYR A 259 6.80 10.70 -1.25
N GLU A 260 7.96 11.18 -1.72
CA GLU A 260 8.18 12.63 -1.90
C GLU A 260 7.26 13.24 -2.94
N ILE A 261 7.05 12.54 -4.07
CA ILE A 261 6.16 12.99 -5.14
C ILE A 261 4.73 13.16 -4.60
N ILE A 262 4.22 12.17 -3.86
CA ILE A 262 2.87 12.22 -3.29
C ILE A 262 2.75 13.29 -2.22
N ARG A 263 3.76 13.41 -1.36
CA ARG A 263 3.78 14.46 -0.34
C ARG A 263 3.78 15.84 -0.98
N TRP A 264 4.51 16.03 -2.07
CA TRP A 264 4.52 17.27 -2.82
C TRP A 264 3.17 17.55 -3.46
N GLY A 265 2.55 16.55 -4.10
CA GLY A 265 1.20 16.67 -4.68
C GLY A 265 0.15 17.06 -3.63
N GLY A 266 0.15 16.39 -2.47
CA GLY A 266 -0.79 16.68 -1.38
C GLY A 266 -0.63 18.07 -0.73
N LYS A 267 0.52 18.74 -0.90
CA LYS A 267 0.71 20.13 -0.46
C LYS A 267 0.13 21.16 -1.44
N HIS A 268 -0.01 20.80 -2.71
CA HIS A 268 -0.43 21.71 -3.79
C HIS A 268 -1.82 21.36 -4.34
N SER A 269 -2.50 20.36 -3.78
CA SER A 269 -3.88 20.00 -4.14
C SER A 269 -4.92 20.72 -3.27
N ARG A 270 -4.54 21.80 -2.59
CA ARG A 270 -5.40 22.66 -1.77
C ARG A 270 -5.69 23.96 -2.49
#